data_AF-A0A0C1E6L3-F1
#
_entry.id   AF-A0A0C1E6L3-F1
#
_cell.length_a   1.000
_cell.length_b   1.000
_cell.length_c   1.000
_cell.angle_alpha   90.00
_cell.angle_beta   90.00
_cell.angle_gamma   90.00
#
_symmetry.space_group_name_H-M   'P 1'
#
loop_
_entity.id
_entity.type
_entity.pdbx_description
1 polymer ?
#
loop_
_entity_poly.entity_id
_entity_poly.type
_entity_poly.pdbx_seq_one_letter_code
_entity_poly.pdbx_strand_id
1 'polypeptide(L)'
;MPLELADLQDEGTYFVCKPTVVLKETNDGKTGINHLLLGDWLQFQGESNVHEGKTYAKVKCRGDTGWLQLDEFDAVRGLEVNFVDVGQGDGCHIVTPDDKVFLIDAGVSDNMNRFLSWRYKLRGRNVPDTEGFDPNRAEKRPWKIDYVLISHPDNDHYLGLKYVIRNPKLQFGDVFHNGIIERPDEEEHDGVDYPWDLGGQFEASGEKYLFDYVATTAELEAISDRHPRTTKDLLTTVRALFASSPNCTVRSLGVDMATLDQDIFVPDFEDDKAFSLQVLGPIREQVTFSGADRKALRRLGNESETKNGHSVILKGCYGNLRLLLGGDLNEPSQNFLLKAYAGTEKTPDEVHKAIGKLMAKRQPLTSAQQQELNALEAQRVRLATRGNEVFGADIAKACHHGSQHILDDFIRATDAVATVLSSGDNESHSHPRPDALGAYGKHSHGNRPLIFSTELARSTKEFSTPVPDFVALLEEIGAVDAITDTAERRAAIKAIEARKDRNVAVYGMITVRALGDKVVIAQKLEKPRKDSQKWDWYELRFDAGAGRYLRYTGRKH
;
A
#
# COMPACT_ATOMS: atom_id res chain seq x y z
N MET A 1 -4.98 -29.74 9.80
CA MET A 1 -4.28 -31.02 9.57
C MET A 1 -3.48 -30.86 8.30
N PRO A 2 -2.34 -31.55 8.11
CA PRO A 2 -1.62 -31.53 6.84
C PRO A 2 -2.56 -32.00 5.72
N LEU A 3 -2.42 -31.41 4.54
CA LEU A 3 -3.18 -31.80 3.35
C LEU A 3 -2.76 -33.23 2.94
N GLU A 4 -3.73 -34.13 2.76
CA GLU A 4 -3.50 -35.47 2.25
C GLU A 4 -3.85 -35.56 0.77
N LEU A 5 -3.32 -36.56 0.06
CA LEU A 5 -3.55 -36.70 -1.38
C LEU A 5 -5.05 -36.85 -1.71
N ALA A 6 -5.80 -37.48 -0.80
CA ALA A 6 -7.25 -37.67 -0.93
C ALA A 6 -8.05 -36.35 -0.84
N ASP A 7 -7.45 -35.29 -0.31
CA ASP A 7 -8.06 -33.96 -0.23
C ASP A 7 -7.90 -33.15 -1.54
N LEU A 8 -7.07 -33.66 -2.48
CA LEU A 8 -6.83 -32.98 -3.74
C LEU A 8 -7.98 -33.18 -4.73
N GLN A 9 -8.50 -32.07 -5.25
CA GLN A 9 -9.47 -32.07 -6.35
C GLN A 9 -8.77 -31.67 -7.63
N ASP A 10 -9.05 -32.39 -8.73
CA ASP A 10 -8.54 -32.01 -10.05
C ASP A 10 -8.97 -30.59 -10.40
N GLU A 11 -8.05 -29.83 -10.98
CA GLU A 11 -8.16 -28.38 -11.19
C GLU A 11 -8.42 -27.53 -9.94
N GLY A 12 -8.33 -28.12 -8.74
CA GLY A 12 -8.50 -27.47 -7.45
C GLY A 12 -7.42 -26.41 -7.17
N THR A 13 -7.80 -25.39 -6.39
CA THR A 13 -6.95 -24.26 -6.03
C THR A 13 -6.29 -24.46 -4.66
N TYR A 14 -4.98 -24.25 -4.62
CA TYR A 14 -4.14 -24.37 -3.43
C TYR A 14 -3.11 -23.24 -3.37
N PHE A 15 -2.36 -23.16 -2.27
CA PHE A 15 -1.41 -22.08 -2.00
C PHE A 15 -0.14 -22.63 -1.34
N VAL A 16 1.02 -22.12 -1.75
CA VAL A 16 2.30 -22.44 -1.09
C VAL A 16 2.22 -22.09 0.40
N CYS A 17 2.61 -23.01 1.28
CA CYS A 17 2.48 -22.85 2.74
C CYS A 17 3.84 -22.75 3.48
N LYS A 18 4.96 -22.89 2.76
CA LYS A 18 6.32 -22.68 3.26
C LYS A 18 6.83 -21.27 2.86
N PRO A 19 7.86 -20.72 3.53
CA PRO A 19 8.37 -19.39 3.19
C PRO A 19 8.73 -19.22 1.72
N THR A 20 9.46 -20.20 1.16
CA THR A 20 9.68 -20.35 -0.27
C THR A 20 9.72 -21.83 -0.65
N VAL A 21 9.41 -22.14 -1.92
CA VAL A 21 9.49 -23.49 -2.47
C VAL A 21 10.04 -23.44 -3.90
N VAL A 22 10.56 -24.57 -4.38
CA VAL A 22 11.08 -24.70 -5.75
C VAL A 22 10.18 -25.62 -6.54
N LEU A 23 9.52 -25.08 -7.56
CA LEU A 23 8.77 -25.87 -8.52
C LEU A 23 9.75 -26.70 -9.36
N LYS A 24 9.55 -28.02 -9.39
CA LYS A 24 10.45 -28.96 -10.07
C LYS A 24 9.92 -29.37 -11.43
N GLU A 25 10.81 -29.54 -12.41
CA GLU A 25 10.46 -30.01 -13.76
C GLU A 25 9.91 -31.44 -13.73
N THR A 26 10.62 -32.30 -13.03
CA THR A 26 10.39 -33.74 -12.95
C THR A 26 10.01 -34.16 -11.53
N ASN A 27 9.37 -35.32 -11.45
CA ASN A 27 8.96 -35.95 -10.20
C ASN A 27 10.11 -36.52 -9.37
N ASP A 28 11.34 -36.55 -9.89
CA ASP A 28 12.56 -36.87 -9.12
C ASP A 28 13.09 -35.65 -8.32
N GLY A 29 12.52 -34.48 -8.59
CA GLY A 29 12.73 -33.28 -7.82
C GLY A 29 14.13 -32.65 -7.90
N LYS A 30 14.92 -32.94 -8.94
CA LYS A 30 16.29 -32.45 -9.10
C LYS A 30 16.38 -31.08 -9.77
N THR A 31 15.62 -30.88 -10.85
CA THR A 31 15.71 -29.65 -11.66
C THR A 31 14.61 -28.68 -11.24
N GLY A 32 14.99 -27.52 -10.70
CA GLY A 32 14.07 -26.45 -10.34
C GLY A 32 13.82 -25.51 -11.53
N ILE A 33 12.55 -25.29 -11.87
CA ILE A 33 12.10 -24.44 -12.99
C ILE A 33 11.52 -23.10 -12.51
N ASN A 34 11.10 -23.03 -11.24
CA ASN A 34 10.62 -21.78 -10.66
C ASN A 34 10.87 -21.68 -9.15
N HIS A 35 10.92 -20.45 -8.64
CA HIS A 35 11.06 -20.11 -7.23
C HIS A 35 9.78 -19.40 -6.78
N LEU A 36 9.00 -20.08 -5.95
CA LEU A 36 7.70 -19.62 -5.49
C LEU A 36 7.79 -19.15 -4.03
N LEU A 37 6.93 -18.20 -3.67
CA LEU A 37 6.85 -17.61 -2.33
C LEU A 37 5.63 -18.14 -1.58
N LEU A 38 5.64 -17.99 -0.26
CA LEU A 38 4.47 -18.18 0.61
C LEU A 38 3.22 -17.52 0.00
N GLY A 39 2.12 -18.26 -0.06
CA GLY A 39 0.84 -17.79 -0.60
C GLY A 39 0.73 -17.77 -2.12
N ASP A 40 1.76 -18.20 -2.87
CA ASP A 40 1.63 -18.33 -4.33
C ASP A 40 0.52 -19.31 -4.70
N TRP A 41 -0.38 -18.87 -5.58
CA TRP A 41 -1.51 -19.66 -6.07
C TRP A 41 -1.03 -20.83 -6.95
N LEU A 42 -1.63 -21.99 -6.71
CA LEU A 42 -1.36 -23.25 -7.39
C LEU A 42 -2.68 -23.86 -7.88
N GLN A 43 -2.64 -24.50 -9.04
CA GLN A 43 -3.71 -25.38 -9.50
C GLN A 43 -3.22 -26.81 -9.61
N PHE A 44 -3.87 -27.75 -8.93
CA PHE A 44 -3.57 -29.17 -9.09
C PHE A 44 -3.94 -29.64 -10.51
N GLN A 45 -3.16 -30.58 -11.06
CA GLN A 45 -3.33 -31.08 -12.43
C GLN A 45 -3.73 -32.56 -12.49
N GLY A 46 -4.27 -33.11 -11.39
CA GLY A 46 -4.75 -34.49 -11.34
C GLY A 46 -3.67 -35.57 -11.25
N GLU A 47 -2.38 -35.20 -11.32
CA GLU A 47 -1.25 -36.13 -11.32
C GLU A 47 -0.47 -36.07 -10.01
N SER A 48 -0.18 -37.24 -9.42
CA SER A 48 0.67 -37.38 -8.24
C SER A 48 1.67 -38.54 -8.40
N ASN A 49 2.81 -38.47 -7.72
CA ASN A 49 3.78 -39.56 -7.67
C ASN A 49 4.46 -39.65 -6.29
N VAL A 50 4.97 -40.82 -5.94
CA VAL A 50 5.84 -41.02 -4.78
C VAL A 50 7.28 -41.22 -5.24
N HIS A 51 8.20 -40.42 -4.71
CA HIS A 51 9.63 -40.53 -4.96
C HIS A 51 10.40 -40.46 -3.63
N GLU A 52 11.24 -41.45 -3.36
CA GLU A 52 12.03 -41.54 -2.11
C GLU A 52 11.19 -41.37 -0.83
N GLY A 53 9.98 -41.96 -0.81
CA GLY A 53 9.07 -41.91 0.33
C GLY A 53 8.33 -40.57 0.50
N LYS A 54 8.45 -39.64 -0.45
CA LYS A 54 7.74 -38.37 -0.45
C LYS A 54 6.71 -38.31 -1.57
N THR A 55 5.53 -37.80 -1.24
CA THR A 55 4.44 -37.58 -2.20
C THR A 55 4.60 -36.23 -2.87
N TYR A 56 4.57 -36.24 -4.20
CA TYR A 56 4.61 -35.06 -5.06
C TYR A 56 3.29 -34.93 -5.82
N ALA A 57 2.84 -33.69 -5.98
CA ALA A 57 1.69 -33.33 -6.78
C ALA A 57 2.13 -32.44 -7.95
N LYS A 58 1.56 -32.70 -9.13
CA LYS A 58 1.77 -31.86 -10.30
C LYS A 58 0.85 -30.65 -10.22
N VAL A 59 1.45 -29.46 -10.27
CA VAL A 59 0.76 -28.19 -10.10
C VAL A 59 1.12 -27.22 -11.21
N LYS A 60 0.19 -26.33 -11.52
CA LYS A 60 0.38 -25.19 -12.42
C LYS A 60 0.43 -23.91 -11.61
N CYS A 61 1.47 -23.11 -11.80
CA CYS A 61 1.68 -21.83 -11.11
C CYS A 61 2.36 -20.83 -12.05
N ARG A 62 1.85 -19.59 -12.12
CA ARG A 62 2.47 -18.48 -12.88
C ARG A 62 2.84 -18.78 -14.35
N GLY A 63 2.18 -19.76 -14.96
CA GLY A 63 2.40 -20.17 -16.35
C GLY A 63 3.26 -21.43 -16.51
N ASP A 64 3.95 -21.85 -15.45
CA ASP A 64 4.76 -23.07 -15.42
C ASP A 64 3.94 -24.23 -14.83
N THR A 65 4.19 -25.43 -15.34
CA THR A 65 3.65 -26.68 -14.78
C THR A 65 4.81 -27.54 -14.29
N GLY A 66 4.76 -28.00 -13.05
CA GLY A 66 5.82 -28.80 -12.43
C GLY A 66 5.34 -29.52 -11.18
N TRP A 67 6.27 -29.96 -10.33
CA TRP A 67 5.99 -30.80 -9.17
C TRP A 67 6.41 -30.12 -7.86
N LEU A 68 5.56 -30.24 -6.84
CA LEU A 68 5.82 -29.83 -5.44
C LEU A 68 5.53 -30.99 -4.50
N GLN A 69 6.21 -31.03 -3.34
CA GLN A 69 5.87 -31.97 -2.27
C GLN A 69 4.53 -31.58 -1.65
N LEU A 70 3.77 -32.57 -1.19
CA LEU A 70 2.44 -32.33 -0.65
C LEU A 70 2.46 -31.45 0.62
N ASP A 71 3.54 -31.48 1.40
CA ASP A 71 3.69 -30.63 2.59
C ASP A 71 4.10 -29.18 2.26
N GLU A 72 4.36 -28.84 1.00
CA GLU A 72 4.80 -27.52 0.54
C GLU A 72 3.63 -26.55 0.25
N PHE A 73 2.39 -27.04 0.21
CA PHE A 73 1.19 -26.25 -0.06
C PHE A 73 -0.03 -26.73 0.74
N ASP A 74 -1.06 -25.89 0.80
CA ASP A 74 -2.31 -26.14 1.53
C ASP A 74 -3.49 -25.47 0.78
N ALA A 75 -4.73 -25.73 1.19
CA ALA A 75 -5.93 -25.05 0.67
C ALA A 75 -6.12 -23.63 1.25
N VAL A 76 -5.38 -23.28 2.30
CA VAL A 76 -5.52 -21.99 3.01
C VAL A 76 -4.82 -20.86 2.26
N ARG A 77 -5.58 -19.82 1.90
CA ARG A 77 -5.04 -18.57 1.36
C ARG A 77 -4.52 -17.68 2.48
N GLY A 78 -3.29 -17.22 2.34
CA GLY A 78 -2.69 -16.22 3.22
C GLY A 78 -2.99 -14.78 2.78
N LEU A 79 -2.60 -13.82 3.60
CA LEU A 79 -2.58 -12.41 3.25
C LEU A 79 -1.42 -12.11 2.28
N GLU A 80 -1.71 -11.39 1.21
CA GLU A 80 -0.72 -10.89 0.25
C GLU A 80 -0.81 -9.36 0.21
N VAL A 81 0.29 -8.66 0.46
CA VAL A 81 0.40 -7.20 0.34
C VAL A 81 1.57 -6.89 -0.59
N ASN A 82 1.33 -6.12 -1.64
CA ASN A 82 2.33 -5.79 -2.65
C ASN A 82 2.47 -4.28 -2.74
N PHE A 83 3.62 -3.76 -2.33
CA PHE A 83 4.02 -2.39 -2.61
C PHE A 83 4.59 -2.37 -4.02
N VAL A 84 3.82 -1.79 -4.93
CA VAL A 84 4.10 -1.77 -6.36
C VAL A 84 5.01 -0.58 -6.65
N ASP A 85 6.03 -0.79 -7.49
CA ASP A 85 6.78 0.31 -8.05
C ASP A 85 5.93 1.06 -9.09
N VAL A 86 5.33 2.16 -8.64
CA VAL A 86 4.50 3.02 -9.47
C VAL A 86 5.28 4.17 -10.11
N GLY A 87 6.61 4.17 -10.01
CA GLY A 87 7.43 5.34 -10.28
C GLY A 87 7.30 6.33 -9.12
N GLN A 88 6.89 7.57 -9.42
CA GLN A 88 6.61 8.55 -8.38
C GLN A 88 5.35 8.15 -7.59
N GLY A 89 5.48 8.20 -6.26
CA GLY A 89 4.37 8.10 -5.32
C GLY A 89 4.13 6.70 -4.75
N ASP A 90 2.87 6.44 -4.42
CA ASP A 90 2.44 5.23 -3.72
C ASP A 90 1.52 4.35 -4.54
N GLY A 91 1.70 3.03 -4.41
CA GLY A 91 0.77 2.05 -4.93
C GLY A 91 0.89 0.75 -4.14
N CYS A 92 -0.23 0.29 -3.59
CA CYS A 92 -0.29 -0.93 -2.80
C CYS A 92 -1.47 -1.78 -3.23
N HIS A 93 -1.22 -3.07 -3.43
CA HIS A 93 -2.20 -4.06 -3.83
C HIS A 93 -2.26 -5.19 -2.80
N ILE A 94 -3.43 -5.39 -2.20
CA ILE A 94 -3.68 -6.39 -1.17
C ILE A 94 -4.63 -7.45 -1.71
N VAL A 95 -4.29 -8.72 -1.46
CA VAL A 95 -5.23 -9.84 -1.57
C VAL A 95 -5.42 -10.44 -0.18
N THR A 96 -6.66 -10.41 0.29
CA THR A 96 -7.03 -10.83 1.64
C THR A 96 -7.14 -12.36 1.75
N PRO A 97 -7.14 -12.93 2.97
CA PRO A 97 -7.36 -14.36 3.16
C PRO A 97 -8.69 -14.89 2.57
N ASP A 98 -9.72 -14.04 2.49
CA ASP A 98 -11.02 -14.33 1.88
C ASP A 98 -11.11 -13.95 0.38
N ASP A 99 -9.95 -13.74 -0.27
CA ASP A 99 -9.79 -13.49 -1.71
C ASP A 99 -10.46 -12.20 -2.23
N LYS A 100 -10.49 -11.16 -1.39
CA LYS A 100 -10.83 -9.79 -1.80
C LYS A 100 -9.61 -9.05 -2.31
N VAL A 101 -9.81 -8.18 -3.28
CA VAL A 101 -8.76 -7.33 -3.85
C VAL A 101 -8.94 -5.89 -3.39
N PHE A 102 -7.96 -5.38 -2.65
CA PHE A 102 -7.93 -4.02 -2.13
C PHE A 102 -6.77 -3.25 -2.78
N LEU A 103 -7.06 -2.11 -3.41
CA LEU A 103 -6.06 -1.23 -4.00
C LEU A 103 -5.93 0.03 -3.14
N ILE A 104 -4.72 0.43 -2.79
CA ILE A 104 -4.44 1.68 -2.05
C ILE A 104 -3.47 2.48 -2.90
N ASP A 105 -3.94 3.62 -3.40
CA ASP A 105 -3.20 4.48 -4.32
C ASP A 105 -2.75 3.74 -5.60
N ALA A 106 -2.20 4.48 -6.57
CA ALA A 106 -1.84 3.99 -7.89
C ALA A 106 -0.69 4.76 -8.57
N GLY A 107 0.00 5.66 -7.87
CA GLY A 107 1.04 6.51 -8.44
C GLY A 107 0.51 7.58 -9.38
N VAL A 108 1.41 8.11 -10.22
CA VAL A 108 1.09 9.12 -11.24
C VAL A 108 0.62 8.49 -12.57
N SER A 109 1.26 7.39 -12.98
CA SER A 109 1.25 6.88 -14.36
C SER A 109 0.54 5.51 -14.50
N ASP A 110 0.75 4.80 -15.62
CA ASP A 110 0.05 3.55 -15.93
C ASP A 110 0.63 2.30 -15.24
N ASN A 111 1.64 2.46 -14.39
CA ASN A 111 2.35 1.35 -13.73
C ASN A 111 1.41 0.41 -12.99
N MET A 112 0.47 0.95 -12.19
CA MET A 112 -0.50 0.14 -11.47
C MET A 112 -1.41 -0.65 -12.43
N ASN A 113 -1.87 -0.03 -13.52
CA ASN A 113 -2.68 -0.72 -14.54
C ASN A 113 -1.88 -1.84 -15.23
N ARG A 114 -0.59 -1.65 -15.48
CA ARG A 114 0.32 -2.68 -16.03
C ARG A 114 0.56 -3.82 -15.04
N PHE A 115 0.73 -3.50 -13.76
CA PHE A 115 0.80 -4.48 -12.68
C PHE A 115 -0.47 -5.34 -12.63
N LEU A 116 -1.66 -4.72 -12.59
CA LEU A 116 -2.94 -5.43 -12.58
C LEU A 116 -3.16 -6.25 -13.86
N SER A 117 -2.77 -5.70 -15.01
CA SER A 117 -2.84 -6.39 -16.31
C SER A 117 -2.02 -7.66 -16.35
N TRP A 118 -0.81 -7.63 -15.78
CA TRP A 118 0.02 -8.81 -15.58
C TRP A 118 -0.58 -9.76 -14.53
N ARG A 119 -0.87 -9.26 -13.32
CA ARG A 119 -1.30 -10.04 -12.15
C ARG A 119 -2.57 -10.85 -12.41
N TYR A 120 -3.50 -10.27 -13.18
CA TYR A 120 -4.82 -10.84 -13.47
C TYR A 120 -5.02 -11.24 -14.94
N LYS A 121 -3.94 -11.24 -15.73
CA LYS A 121 -3.94 -11.61 -17.16
C LYS A 121 -5.00 -10.83 -17.96
N LEU A 122 -5.19 -9.55 -17.65
CA LEU A 122 -6.29 -8.74 -18.20
C LEU A 122 -6.21 -8.65 -19.73
N ARG A 123 -5.02 -8.52 -20.32
CA ARG A 123 -4.86 -8.49 -21.79
C ARG A 123 -5.50 -9.68 -22.49
N GLY A 124 -5.37 -10.88 -21.91
CA GLY A 124 -5.94 -12.10 -22.46
C GLY A 124 -7.39 -12.37 -22.04
N ARG A 125 -7.94 -11.59 -21.11
CA ARG A 125 -9.30 -11.75 -20.60
C ARG A 125 -10.31 -11.36 -21.69
N ASN A 126 -11.27 -12.24 -21.95
CA ASN A 126 -12.25 -12.11 -23.03
C ASN A 126 -13.54 -11.47 -22.50
N VAL A 127 -13.57 -10.14 -22.43
CA VAL A 127 -14.72 -9.38 -21.90
C VAL A 127 -15.56 -8.85 -23.06
N PRO A 128 -16.88 -9.10 -23.10
CA PRO A 128 -17.77 -8.54 -24.13
C PRO A 128 -17.67 -7.02 -24.25
N ASP A 129 -17.92 -6.49 -25.44
CA ASP A 129 -17.93 -5.04 -25.74
C ASP A 129 -16.60 -4.30 -25.45
N THR A 130 -15.50 -5.05 -25.31
CA THR A 130 -14.16 -4.49 -25.13
C THR A 130 -13.27 -4.78 -26.33
N GLU A 131 -12.23 -3.97 -26.51
CA GLU A 131 -11.23 -4.23 -27.54
C GLU A 131 -10.57 -5.61 -27.35
N GLY A 132 -10.55 -6.40 -28.43
CA GLY A 132 -9.95 -7.73 -28.43
C GLY A 132 -10.87 -8.83 -27.90
N PHE A 133 -12.17 -8.55 -27.74
CA PHE A 133 -13.19 -9.58 -27.58
C PHE A 133 -13.22 -10.53 -28.78
N ASP A 134 -13.32 -11.82 -28.50
CA ASP A 134 -13.46 -12.89 -29.47
C ASP A 134 -14.71 -13.72 -29.12
N PRO A 135 -15.77 -13.70 -29.95
CA PRO A 135 -17.00 -14.43 -29.69
C PRO A 135 -16.82 -15.96 -29.70
N ASN A 136 -15.69 -16.47 -30.19
CA ASN A 136 -15.39 -17.91 -30.21
C ASN A 136 -14.70 -18.39 -28.91
N ARG A 137 -14.39 -17.49 -27.98
CA ARG A 137 -13.76 -17.81 -26.69
C ARG A 137 -14.76 -17.61 -25.57
N ALA A 138 -14.64 -18.41 -24.51
CA ALA A 138 -15.48 -18.28 -23.33
C ALA A 138 -15.46 -16.84 -22.78
N GLU A 139 -16.64 -16.25 -22.66
CA GLU A 139 -16.83 -14.91 -22.12
C GLU A 139 -16.42 -14.87 -20.64
N LYS A 140 -15.82 -13.75 -20.24
CA LYS A 140 -15.47 -13.47 -18.85
C LYS A 140 -16.00 -12.10 -18.47
N ARG A 141 -16.52 -11.99 -17.25
CA ARG A 141 -16.85 -10.70 -16.63
C ARG A 141 -15.58 -9.88 -16.42
N PRO A 142 -15.63 -8.53 -16.35
CA PRO A 142 -14.50 -7.74 -15.85
C PRO A 142 -13.96 -8.30 -14.52
N TRP A 143 -12.66 -8.15 -14.29
CA TRP A 143 -12.06 -8.54 -13.02
C TRP A 143 -12.44 -7.50 -11.97
N LYS A 144 -12.97 -7.96 -10.83
CA LYS A 144 -13.43 -7.07 -9.77
C LYS A 144 -12.24 -6.65 -8.88
N ILE A 145 -12.10 -5.36 -8.67
CA ILE A 145 -11.35 -4.76 -7.57
C ILE A 145 -12.38 -4.42 -6.51
N ASP A 146 -12.38 -5.14 -5.40
CA ASP A 146 -13.45 -5.04 -4.39
C ASP A 146 -13.44 -3.69 -3.69
N TYR A 147 -12.24 -3.16 -3.45
CA TYR A 147 -12.06 -1.92 -2.72
C TYR A 147 -10.91 -1.09 -3.30
N VAL A 148 -11.08 0.23 -3.30
CA VAL A 148 -10.02 1.20 -3.64
C VAL A 148 -9.93 2.25 -2.53
N LEU A 149 -8.73 2.63 -2.13
CA LEU A 149 -8.49 3.75 -1.22
C LEU A 149 -7.58 4.76 -1.90
N ILE A 150 -8.02 6.02 -1.90
CA ILE A 150 -7.18 7.19 -2.15
C ILE A 150 -6.75 7.73 -0.79
N SER A 151 -5.47 7.60 -0.43
CA SER A 151 -4.99 8.00 0.89
C SER A 151 -5.18 9.50 1.12
N HIS A 152 -4.83 10.32 0.13
CA HIS A 152 -5.03 11.78 0.10
C HIS A 152 -4.98 12.30 -1.35
N PRO A 153 -5.36 13.57 -1.62
CA PRO A 153 -5.53 14.04 -2.99
C PRO A 153 -4.23 14.63 -3.57
N ASP A 154 -3.07 14.01 -3.37
CA ASP A 154 -1.87 14.33 -4.17
C ASP A 154 -1.81 13.45 -5.42
N ASN A 155 -1.36 14.03 -6.53
CA ASN A 155 -1.42 13.39 -7.84
C ASN A 155 -0.59 12.10 -7.93
N ASP A 156 0.50 12.01 -7.19
CA ASP A 156 1.32 10.81 -7.08
C ASP A 156 0.72 9.71 -6.21
N HIS A 157 -0.47 9.91 -5.66
CA HIS A 157 -1.24 8.86 -5.01
C HIS A 157 -2.35 8.35 -5.92
N TYR A 158 -3.17 9.24 -6.50
CA TYR A 158 -4.40 8.79 -7.17
C TYR A 158 -4.40 8.90 -8.70
N LEU A 159 -3.50 9.66 -9.33
CA LEU A 159 -3.64 9.99 -10.75
C LEU A 159 -3.55 8.75 -11.65
N GLY A 160 -2.75 7.76 -11.25
CA GLY A 160 -2.61 6.46 -11.89
C GLY A 160 -3.93 5.67 -11.95
N LEU A 161 -4.89 5.96 -11.05
CA LEU A 161 -6.23 5.37 -11.11
C LEU A 161 -6.95 5.71 -12.40
N LYS A 162 -6.64 6.83 -13.08
CA LYS A 162 -7.24 7.13 -14.39
C LYS A 162 -6.99 6.03 -15.42
N TYR A 163 -5.80 5.41 -15.40
CA TYR A 163 -5.47 4.31 -16.31
C TYR A 163 -6.15 3.00 -15.88
N VAL A 164 -6.22 2.77 -14.57
CA VAL A 164 -6.88 1.60 -13.99
C VAL A 164 -8.39 1.63 -14.29
N ILE A 165 -9.05 2.76 -14.03
CA ILE A 165 -10.48 3.00 -14.24
C ILE A 165 -10.89 2.88 -15.71
N ARG A 166 -10.04 3.38 -16.62
CA ARG A 166 -10.30 3.31 -18.07
C ARG A 166 -10.12 1.91 -18.65
N ASN A 167 -9.56 0.95 -17.90
CA ASN A 167 -9.41 -0.42 -18.37
C ASN A 167 -10.77 -1.12 -18.31
N PRO A 168 -11.41 -1.42 -19.46
CA PRO A 168 -12.77 -1.95 -19.48
C PRO A 168 -12.85 -3.42 -19.01
N LYS A 169 -11.68 -4.03 -18.71
CA LYS A 169 -11.58 -5.38 -18.17
C LYS A 169 -11.50 -5.39 -16.65
N LEU A 170 -11.65 -4.22 -16.02
CA LEU A 170 -11.76 -4.03 -14.57
C LEU A 170 -13.15 -3.49 -14.22
N GLN A 171 -13.58 -3.79 -13.00
CA GLN A 171 -14.78 -3.24 -12.37
C GLN A 171 -14.47 -2.94 -10.90
N PHE A 172 -15.04 -1.88 -10.35
CA PHE A 172 -14.73 -1.40 -9.00
C PHE A 172 -15.92 -1.57 -8.06
N GLY A 173 -15.63 -1.97 -6.82
CA GLY A 173 -16.57 -1.98 -5.71
C GLY A 173 -16.54 -0.66 -4.94
N ASP A 174 -16.25 -0.73 -3.64
CA ASP A 174 -16.27 0.44 -2.77
C ASP A 174 -14.97 1.26 -2.89
N VAL A 175 -15.11 2.58 -2.92
CA VAL A 175 -13.99 3.51 -3.00
C VAL A 175 -13.98 4.41 -1.77
N PHE A 176 -12.80 4.55 -1.20
CA PHE A 176 -12.55 5.31 0.01
C PHE A 176 -11.63 6.49 -0.26
N HIS A 177 -11.81 7.59 0.47
CA HIS A 177 -10.90 8.74 0.45
C HIS A 177 -10.82 9.41 1.84
N ASN A 178 -10.03 10.47 1.98
CA ASN A 178 -9.82 11.17 3.27
C ASN A 178 -10.80 12.32 3.55
N GLY A 179 -11.79 12.55 2.69
CA GLY A 179 -12.75 13.65 2.82
C GLY A 179 -12.33 14.99 2.22
N ILE A 180 -11.08 15.14 1.76
CA ILE A 180 -10.58 16.35 1.07
C ILE A 180 -10.75 16.17 -0.44
N ILE A 181 -11.36 17.15 -1.10
CA ILE A 181 -11.62 17.11 -2.56
C ILE A 181 -11.07 18.36 -3.23
N GLU A 182 -10.03 18.22 -4.04
CA GLU A 182 -9.51 19.31 -4.88
C GLU A 182 -10.57 19.76 -5.90
N ARG A 183 -10.88 21.05 -5.94
CA ARG A 183 -11.90 21.65 -6.81
C ARG A 183 -11.58 23.10 -7.19
N PRO A 184 -12.17 23.64 -8.27
CA PRO A 184 -12.04 25.07 -8.59
C PRO A 184 -12.59 25.97 -7.49
N ASP A 185 -12.25 27.25 -7.57
CA ASP A 185 -12.79 28.29 -6.68
C ASP A 185 -14.33 28.28 -6.70
N GLU A 186 -14.91 28.40 -5.51
CA GLU A 186 -16.36 28.42 -5.29
C GLU A 186 -16.78 29.81 -4.78
N GLU A 187 -18.09 30.07 -4.69
CA GLU A 187 -18.59 31.33 -4.12
C GLU A 187 -18.14 31.48 -2.67
N GLU A 188 -17.64 32.68 -2.33
CA GLU A 188 -17.17 32.98 -0.98
C GLU A 188 -18.34 32.93 0.02
N HIS A 189 -18.09 32.31 1.18
CA HIS A 189 -18.99 32.34 2.33
C HIS A 189 -18.48 33.36 3.36
N ASP A 190 -19.39 34.04 4.05
CA ASP A 190 -19.01 35.00 5.08
C ASP A 190 -18.19 34.33 6.20
N GLY A 191 -17.00 34.89 6.48
CA GLY A 191 -16.03 34.34 7.42
C GLY A 191 -15.27 33.08 6.95
N VAL A 192 -15.31 32.76 5.65
CA VAL A 192 -14.60 31.62 5.05
C VAL A 192 -13.62 32.11 3.97
N ASP A 193 -12.35 31.73 4.12
CA ASP A 193 -11.29 32.04 3.18
C ASP A 193 -11.06 30.87 2.20
N TYR A 194 -10.68 31.14 0.96
CA TYR A 194 -10.38 30.09 -0.05
C TYR A 194 -8.93 30.20 -0.54
N PRO A 195 -7.93 29.94 0.31
CA PRO A 195 -6.53 30.15 -0.07
C PRO A 195 -5.99 29.06 -1.01
N TRP A 196 -6.69 27.93 -1.12
CA TRP A 196 -6.25 26.68 -1.75
C TRP A 196 -7.40 26.03 -2.52
N ASP A 197 -7.09 25.04 -3.34
CA ASP A 197 -8.10 24.30 -4.10
C ASP A 197 -8.81 23.19 -3.30
N LEU A 198 -8.60 23.14 -1.98
CA LEU A 198 -9.18 22.15 -1.07
C LEU A 198 -10.61 22.51 -0.59
N GLY A 199 -11.16 23.62 -1.08
CA GLY A 199 -12.36 24.26 -0.56
C GLY A 199 -12.05 25.38 0.43
N GLY A 200 -13.09 25.87 1.10
CA GLY A 200 -12.97 26.98 2.05
C GLY A 200 -12.21 26.61 3.32
N GLN A 201 -11.83 27.62 4.09
CA GLN A 201 -11.22 27.51 5.41
C GLN A 201 -11.86 28.51 6.35
N PHE A 202 -11.95 28.15 7.62
CA PHE A 202 -12.44 29.06 8.64
C PHE A 202 -11.61 28.92 9.92
N GLU A 203 -11.66 29.95 10.75
CA GLU A 203 -11.03 29.96 12.06
C GLU A 203 -12.06 29.76 13.16
N ALA A 204 -11.76 28.89 14.11
CA ALA A 204 -12.58 28.64 15.29
C ALA A 204 -11.68 28.21 16.44
N SER A 205 -11.94 28.74 17.65
CA SER A 205 -11.20 28.38 18.86
C SER A 205 -9.67 28.54 18.75
N GLY A 206 -9.21 29.53 17.97
CA GLY A 206 -7.79 29.82 17.75
C GLY A 206 -7.07 28.86 16.80
N GLU A 207 -7.82 27.99 16.11
CA GLU A 207 -7.30 27.03 15.14
C GLU A 207 -7.99 27.23 13.78
N LYS A 208 -7.32 26.84 12.70
CA LYS A 208 -7.88 26.89 11.34
C LYS A 208 -8.35 25.51 10.89
N TYR A 209 -9.43 25.46 10.15
CA TYR A 209 -10.05 24.22 9.67
C TYR A 209 -10.44 24.33 8.20
N LEU A 210 -10.43 23.19 7.49
CA LEU A 210 -11.09 23.06 6.20
C LEU A 210 -12.61 23.12 6.39
N PHE A 211 -13.28 23.91 5.56
CA PHE A 211 -14.70 24.20 5.66
C PHE A 211 -15.60 23.01 5.31
N ASP A 212 -15.11 22.17 4.41
CA ASP A 212 -15.81 20.99 3.92
C ASP A 212 -15.07 19.71 4.31
N TYR A 213 -15.84 18.72 4.75
CA TYR A 213 -15.42 17.33 4.85
C TYR A 213 -16.43 16.50 4.07
N VAL A 214 -16.03 16.00 2.91
CA VAL A 214 -16.92 15.28 1.98
C VAL A 214 -17.00 13.83 2.44
N ALA A 215 -18.15 13.41 2.93
CA ALA A 215 -18.33 12.12 3.59
C ALA A 215 -18.98 11.06 2.70
N THR A 216 -19.91 11.47 1.85
CA THR A 216 -20.79 10.55 1.13
C THR A 216 -20.65 10.67 -0.38
N THR A 217 -21.13 9.63 -1.08
CA THR A 217 -21.16 9.61 -2.54
C THR A 217 -22.00 10.76 -3.09
N ALA A 218 -23.15 11.03 -2.48
CA ALA A 218 -24.04 12.11 -2.89
C ALA A 218 -23.40 13.50 -2.77
N GLU A 219 -22.63 13.76 -1.71
CA GLU A 219 -21.89 15.02 -1.56
C GLU A 219 -20.81 15.17 -2.62
N LEU A 220 -20.08 14.08 -2.93
CA LEU A 220 -19.05 14.10 -3.97
C LEU A 220 -19.65 14.28 -5.37
N GLU A 221 -20.77 13.61 -5.67
CA GLU A 221 -21.53 13.81 -6.91
C GLU A 221 -21.98 15.27 -7.03
N ALA A 222 -22.55 15.85 -5.96
CA ALA A 222 -22.97 17.25 -5.96
C ALA A 222 -21.80 18.22 -6.23
N ILE A 223 -20.61 17.98 -5.67
CA ILE A 223 -19.40 18.76 -5.99
C ILE A 223 -19.02 18.59 -7.46
N SER A 224 -19.02 17.35 -7.96
CA SER A 224 -18.69 17.05 -9.35
C SER A 224 -19.65 17.74 -10.34
N ASP A 225 -20.95 17.72 -10.04
CA ASP A 225 -22.03 18.29 -10.85
C ASP A 225 -22.03 19.82 -10.84
N ARG A 226 -21.60 20.47 -9.74
CA ARG A 226 -21.35 21.92 -9.71
C ARG A 226 -20.19 22.33 -10.61
N HIS A 227 -19.26 21.41 -10.87
CA HIS A 227 -18.03 21.66 -11.64
C HIS A 227 -17.91 20.77 -12.90
N PRO A 228 -18.89 20.74 -13.81
CA PRO A 228 -18.96 19.73 -14.87
C PRO A 228 -17.86 19.88 -15.93
N ARG A 229 -17.25 21.07 -16.02
CA ARG A 229 -16.20 21.41 -16.99
C ARG A 229 -14.79 21.49 -16.39
N THR A 230 -14.65 21.23 -15.08
CA THR A 230 -13.34 21.32 -14.42
C THR A 230 -12.36 20.28 -14.98
N THR A 231 -11.10 20.68 -15.13
CA THR A 231 -9.98 19.81 -15.48
C THR A 231 -9.17 19.37 -14.27
N LYS A 232 -9.60 19.71 -13.04
CA LYS A 232 -8.96 19.22 -11.80
C LYS A 232 -8.92 17.69 -11.81
N ASP A 233 -7.75 17.14 -11.56
CA ASP A 233 -7.47 15.73 -11.78
C ASP A 233 -8.41 14.84 -10.97
N LEU A 234 -8.58 15.12 -9.68
CA LEU A 234 -9.43 14.33 -8.78
C LEU A 234 -10.88 14.22 -9.28
N LEU A 235 -11.52 15.35 -9.57
CA LEU A 235 -12.90 15.36 -10.07
C LEU A 235 -13.03 14.68 -11.44
N THR A 236 -12.03 14.82 -12.33
CA THR A 236 -12.03 14.07 -13.60
C THR A 236 -11.89 12.56 -13.40
N THR A 237 -11.09 12.13 -12.42
CA THR A 237 -10.92 10.71 -12.04
C THR A 237 -12.22 10.15 -11.46
N VAL A 238 -12.87 10.87 -10.56
CA VAL A 238 -14.16 10.50 -9.95
C VAL A 238 -15.26 10.36 -11.01
N ARG A 239 -15.37 11.31 -11.96
CA ARG A 239 -16.32 11.17 -13.06
C ARG A 239 -16.06 9.94 -13.92
N ALA A 240 -14.79 9.65 -14.21
CA ALA A 240 -14.43 8.43 -14.94
C ALA A 240 -14.81 7.17 -14.15
N LEU A 241 -14.63 7.18 -12.82
CA LEU A 241 -15.02 6.08 -11.95
C LEU A 241 -16.52 5.82 -12.04
N PHE A 242 -17.36 6.83 -11.80
CA PHE A 242 -18.82 6.70 -11.87
C PHE A 242 -19.30 6.25 -13.25
N ALA A 243 -18.68 6.75 -14.33
CA ALA A 243 -19.02 6.31 -15.68
C ALA A 243 -18.65 4.83 -15.92
N SER A 244 -17.51 4.36 -15.39
CA SER A 244 -17.04 2.99 -15.57
C SER A 244 -17.72 1.96 -14.65
N SER A 245 -18.19 2.41 -13.48
CA SER A 245 -18.76 1.57 -12.42
C SER A 245 -19.90 2.32 -11.73
N PRO A 246 -21.09 2.42 -12.36
CA PRO A 246 -22.21 3.22 -11.84
C PRO A 246 -22.75 2.81 -10.47
N ASN A 247 -22.39 1.60 -10.00
CA ASN A 247 -22.82 1.06 -8.72
C ASN A 247 -21.71 1.13 -7.64
N CYS A 248 -20.56 1.75 -7.93
CA CYS A 248 -19.53 1.93 -6.91
C CYS A 248 -20.02 2.94 -5.85
N THR A 249 -19.67 2.70 -4.59
CA THR A 249 -19.81 3.74 -3.58
C THR A 249 -18.50 4.50 -3.44
N VAL A 250 -18.57 5.80 -3.17
CA VAL A 250 -17.40 6.62 -2.84
C VAL A 250 -17.67 7.33 -1.52
N ARG A 251 -16.90 7.01 -0.48
CA ARG A 251 -17.12 7.52 0.88
C ARG A 251 -15.82 7.84 1.58
N SER A 252 -15.82 8.79 2.51
CA SER A 252 -14.61 9.08 3.26
C SER A 252 -14.42 8.13 4.45
N LEU A 253 -13.16 7.93 4.82
CA LEU A 253 -12.77 7.30 6.07
C LEU A 253 -12.24 8.35 7.04
N GLY A 254 -12.33 8.07 8.33
CA GLY A 254 -11.80 8.91 9.39
C GLY A 254 -12.34 8.54 10.76
N VAL A 255 -11.68 9.04 11.78
CA VAL A 255 -12.07 8.88 13.20
C VAL A 255 -12.48 10.23 13.78
N ASP A 256 -13.32 10.24 14.80
CA ASP A 256 -13.71 11.49 15.47
C ASP A 256 -12.82 11.72 16.70
N MET A 257 -12.34 12.96 16.87
CA MET A 257 -11.50 13.39 18.01
C MET A 257 -12.15 13.05 19.36
N ALA A 258 -13.49 13.07 19.44
CA ALA A 258 -14.24 12.79 20.65
C ALA A 258 -14.28 11.31 21.05
N THR A 259 -13.91 10.39 20.15
CA THR A 259 -14.02 8.94 20.33
C THR A 259 -12.76 8.21 19.85
N LEU A 260 -11.58 8.82 20.03
CA LEU A 260 -10.29 8.21 19.65
C LEU A 260 -9.93 6.96 20.47
N ASP A 261 -10.66 6.69 21.54
CA ASP A 261 -10.58 5.48 22.35
C ASP A 261 -11.37 4.30 21.75
N GLN A 262 -12.18 4.55 20.72
CA GLN A 262 -12.97 3.53 20.04
C GLN A 262 -12.27 3.09 18.75
N ASP A 263 -12.18 1.77 18.56
CA ASP A 263 -11.66 1.20 17.32
C ASP A 263 -12.71 1.34 16.21
N ILE A 264 -12.33 2.06 15.15
CA ILE A 264 -13.14 2.21 13.94
C ILE A 264 -12.47 1.42 12.82
N PHE A 265 -13.25 0.67 12.04
CA PHE A 265 -12.75 -0.20 10.98
C PHE A 265 -13.25 0.25 9.60
N VAL A 266 -12.50 -0.11 8.57
CA VAL A 266 -13.00 -0.08 7.20
C VAL A 266 -14.19 -1.06 7.13
N PRO A 267 -15.33 -0.68 6.51
CA PRO A 267 -16.47 -1.59 6.39
C PRO A 267 -16.06 -2.92 5.74
N ASP A 268 -16.57 -4.03 6.27
CA ASP A 268 -16.22 -5.42 5.92
C ASP A 268 -14.86 -5.91 6.46
N PHE A 269 -14.15 -5.08 7.23
CA PHE A 269 -12.84 -5.38 7.82
C PHE A 269 -12.80 -5.13 9.33
N GLU A 270 -13.90 -5.42 10.02
CA GLU A 270 -14.02 -5.34 11.46
C GLU A 270 -13.10 -6.35 12.19
N ASP A 271 -12.96 -6.24 13.51
CA ASP A 271 -12.07 -7.06 14.34
C ASP A 271 -12.45 -8.56 14.38
N ASP A 272 -13.68 -8.90 14.03
CA ASP A 272 -14.16 -10.28 13.90
C ASP A 272 -13.69 -10.97 12.61
N LYS A 273 -13.12 -10.23 11.66
CA LYS A 273 -12.60 -10.75 10.39
C LYS A 273 -11.21 -11.35 10.57
N ALA A 274 -10.89 -12.33 9.73
CA ALA A 274 -9.56 -12.93 9.72
C ALA A 274 -8.46 -11.89 9.47
N PHE A 275 -8.74 -10.92 8.59
CA PHE A 275 -7.93 -9.73 8.37
C PHE A 275 -8.80 -8.50 8.63
N SER A 276 -8.40 -7.67 9.60
CA SER A 276 -9.08 -6.43 9.93
C SER A 276 -8.27 -5.21 9.48
N LEU A 277 -8.95 -4.09 9.23
CA LEU A 277 -8.37 -2.81 8.81
C LEU A 277 -8.94 -1.70 9.69
N GLN A 278 -8.21 -1.38 10.75
CA GLN A 278 -8.56 -0.27 11.64
C GLN A 278 -8.18 1.07 10.98
N VAL A 279 -9.09 2.05 11.05
CA VAL A 279 -8.87 3.44 10.63
C VAL A 279 -8.32 4.23 11.81
N LEU A 280 -7.16 4.86 11.64
CA LEU A 280 -6.51 5.70 12.66
C LEU A 280 -6.51 7.20 12.29
N GLY A 281 -6.88 7.54 11.07
CA GLY A 281 -6.91 8.90 10.58
C GLY A 281 -7.55 8.98 9.19
N PRO A 282 -7.93 10.18 8.72
CA PRO A 282 -7.77 11.47 9.38
C PRO A 282 -8.64 11.64 10.64
N ILE A 283 -8.18 12.50 11.57
CA ILE A 283 -8.95 12.87 12.77
C ILE A 283 -9.87 14.04 12.43
N ARG A 284 -11.16 13.86 12.68
CA ARG A 284 -12.23 14.81 12.43
C ARG A 284 -12.61 15.50 13.74
N GLU A 285 -12.77 16.81 13.68
CA GLU A 285 -13.15 17.62 14.83
C GLU A 285 -14.56 18.19 14.63
N GLN A 286 -15.37 18.17 15.68
CA GLN A 286 -16.66 18.85 15.71
C GLN A 286 -16.42 20.29 16.16
N VAL A 287 -16.71 21.25 15.28
CA VAL A 287 -16.37 22.67 15.46
C VAL A 287 -17.58 23.53 15.15
N THR A 288 -17.93 24.46 16.05
CA THR A 288 -19.01 25.42 15.81
C THR A 288 -18.48 26.62 15.02
N PHE A 289 -19.09 26.91 13.87
CA PHE A 289 -18.80 28.06 13.04
C PHE A 289 -20.09 28.78 12.65
N SER A 290 -20.14 30.09 12.87
CA SER A 290 -21.33 30.93 12.60
C SER A 290 -22.64 30.36 13.18
N GLY A 291 -22.56 29.76 14.37
CA GLY A 291 -23.71 29.20 15.08
C GLY A 291 -24.16 27.79 14.63
N ALA A 292 -23.44 27.16 13.69
CA ALA A 292 -23.70 25.80 13.23
C ALA A 292 -22.53 24.87 13.54
N ASP A 293 -22.83 23.67 14.03
CA ASP A 293 -21.82 22.63 14.24
C ASP A 293 -21.43 21.99 12.91
N ARG A 294 -20.13 21.88 12.68
CA ARG A 294 -19.54 21.30 11.47
C ARG A 294 -18.53 20.22 11.86
N LYS A 295 -18.47 19.18 11.04
CA LYS A 295 -17.36 18.22 11.08
C LYS A 295 -16.27 18.73 10.14
N ALA A 296 -15.06 18.91 10.66
CA ALA A 296 -13.98 19.57 9.94
C ALA A 296 -12.62 18.91 10.18
N LEU A 297 -11.69 19.18 9.28
CA LEU A 297 -10.28 18.77 9.39
C LEU A 297 -9.42 19.98 9.71
N ARG A 298 -8.53 19.86 10.70
CA ARG A 298 -7.62 20.94 11.09
C ARG A 298 -6.62 21.28 9.99
N ARG A 299 -6.29 22.54 9.80
CA ARG A 299 -5.16 22.95 8.95
C ARG A 299 -3.85 22.65 9.69
N LEU A 300 -3.04 21.76 9.12
CA LEU A 300 -1.80 21.27 9.75
C LEU A 300 -0.54 22.02 9.28
N GLY A 301 -0.69 23.11 8.53
CA GLY A 301 0.43 23.91 8.06
C GLY A 301 0.10 24.63 6.76
N ASN A 302 0.93 24.43 5.74
CA ASN A 302 0.63 24.80 4.36
C ASN A 302 -0.32 23.79 3.67
N GLU A 303 -0.60 24.01 2.40
CA GLU A 303 -1.53 23.20 1.60
C GLU A 303 -1.08 21.74 1.53
N SER A 304 0.15 21.49 1.09
CA SER A 304 0.74 20.14 1.01
C SER A 304 0.85 19.50 2.39
N GLU A 305 1.28 20.24 3.42
CA GLU A 305 1.32 19.71 4.78
C GLU A 305 -0.06 19.25 5.27
N THR A 306 -1.12 19.98 4.89
CA THR A 306 -2.51 19.67 5.26
C THR A 306 -3.08 18.50 4.46
N LYS A 307 -2.86 18.45 3.14
CA LYS A 307 -3.30 17.33 2.29
C LYS A 307 -2.70 16.01 2.78
N ASN A 308 -1.37 16.00 2.91
CA ASN A 308 -0.59 14.81 3.22
C ASN A 308 -0.80 14.39 4.67
N GLY A 309 -0.91 15.39 5.56
CA GLY A 309 -1.14 15.21 6.98
C GLY A 309 -2.51 14.61 7.33
N HIS A 310 -3.49 14.69 6.42
CA HIS A 310 -4.79 14.04 6.54
C HIS A 310 -4.90 12.80 5.65
N SER A 311 -3.78 12.13 5.37
CA SER A 311 -3.82 10.79 4.77
C SER A 311 -4.73 9.86 5.57
N VAL A 312 -5.48 8.99 4.89
CA VAL A 312 -6.13 7.85 5.56
C VAL A 312 -5.05 6.93 6.12
N ILE A 313 -5.10 6.69 7.43
CA ILE A 313 -4.14 5.85 8.14
C ILE A 313 -4.82 4.53 8.46
N LEU A 314 -4.26 3.42 7.98
CA LEU A 314 -4.77 2.09 8.26
C LEU A 314 -3.79 1.25 9.09
N LYS A 315 -4.32 0.59 10.12
CA LYS A 315 -3.64 -0.51 10.81
C LYS A 315 -4.31 -1.83 10.43
N GLY A 316 -3.60 -2.64 9.65
CA GLY A 316 -4.06 -3.97 9.24
C GLY A 316 -3.59 -5.05 10.20
N CYS A 317 -4.50 -5.94 10.63
CA CYS A 317 -4.19 -7.03 11.56
C CYS A 317 -4.55 -8.39 10.97
N TYR A 318 -3.62 -9.33 10.94
CA TYR A 318 -3.83 -10.73 10.52
C TYR A 318 -3.16 -11.68 11.51
N GLY A 319 -3.96 -12.32 12.37
CA GLY A 319 -3.41 -13.03 13.52
C GLY A 319 -2.60 -12.08 14.40
N ASN A 320 -1.33 -12.38 14.64
CA ASN A 320 -0.43 -11.50 15.40
C ASN A 320 0.21 -10.39 14.57
N LEU A 321 0.15 -10.46 13.24
CA LEU A 321 0.83 -9.50 12.35
C LEU A 321 0.08 -8.18 12.34
N ARG A 322 0.80 -7.08 12.58
CA ARG A 322 0.31 -5.72 12.42
C ARG A 322 1.04 -4.98 11.30
N LEU A 323 0.28 -4.37 10.41
CA LEU A 323 0.74 -3.57 9.28
C LEU A 323 0.30 -2.11 9.48
N LEU A 324 1.19 -1.13 9.31
CA LEU A 324 0.83 0.29 9.29
C LEU A 324 0.96 0.87 7.88
N LEU A 325 -0.13 1.45 7.36
CA LEU A 325 -0.20 2.11 6.06
C LEU A 325 -0.61 3.57 6.30
N GLY A 326 0.38 4.46 6.33
CA GLY A 326 0.18 5.85 6.77
C GLY A 326 -0.04 6.89 5.66
N GLY A 327 0.16 6.54 4.38
CA GLY A 327 0.27 7.56 3.32
C GLY A 327 1.42 8.53 3.60
N ASP A 328 1.16 9.83 3.47
CA ASP A 328 2.21 10.87 3.48
C ASP A 328 2.24 11.72 4.74
N LEU A 329 1.99 11.09 5.90
CA LEU A 329 2.13 11.78 7.18
C LEU A 329 3.49 12.50 7.28
N ASN A 330 3.42 13.77 7.62
CA ASN A 330 4.55 14.67 7.80
C ASN A 330 4.69 15.08 9.28
N GLU A 331 5.80 15.72 9.63
CA GLU A 331 6.08 16.24 10.97
C GLU A 331 4.89 16.96 11.65
N PRO A 332 4.20 17.94 11.03
CA PRO A 332 3.03 18.57 11.64
C PRO A 332 1.90 17.59 11.98
N SER A 333 1.57 16.70 11.04
CA SER A 333 0.53 15.69 11.26
C SER A 333 0.90 14.67 12.32
N GLN A 334 2.16 14.24 12.38
CA GLN A 334 2.63 13.27 13.37
C GLN A 334 2.65 13.88 14.77
N ASN A 335 3.03 15.15 14.90
CA ASN A 335 2.88 15.92 16.14
C ASN A 335 1.41 15.97 16.59
N PHE A 336 0.50 16.29 15.67
CA PHE A 336 -0.94 16.36 15.94
C PHE A 336 -1.51 15.00 16.35
N LEU A 337 -1.22 13.94 15.60
CA LEU A 337 -1.69 12.58 15.86
C LEU A 337 -1.20 12.06 17.21
N LEU A 338 0.10 12.16 17.49
CA LEU A 338 0.65 11.71 18.77
C LEU A 338 0.05 12.49 19.93
N LYS A 339 -0.09 13.82 19.81
CA LYS A 339 -0.76 14.65 20.82
C LYS A 339 -2.22 14.23 21.03
N ALA A 340 -2.97 14.04 19.95
CA ALA A 340 -4.40 13.72 19.98
C ALA A 340 -4.65 12.37 20.65
N TYR A 341 -3.99 11.30 20.18
CA TYR A 341 -4.14 9.95 20.74
C TYR A 341 -3.54 9.79 22.12
N ALA A 342 -2.49 10.56 22.44
CA ALA A 342 -1.97 10.60 23.79
C ALA A 342 -2.78 11.51 24.70
N GLY A 343 -3.72 12.33 24.20
CA GLY A 343 -4.49 13.30 24.97
C GLY A 343 -3.62 14.25 25.80
N THR A 344 -2.46 14.66 25.27
CA THR A 344 -1.52 15.57 25.96
C THR A 344 -1.78 17.03 25.58
N GLU A 345 -1.32 17.95 26.43
CA GLU A 345 -1.43 19.39 26.15
C GLU A 345 -0.46 19.82 25.05
N LYS A 346 0.75 19.23 25.05
CA LYS A 346 1.84 19.57 24.15
C LYS A 346 2.09 18.49 23.12
N THR A 347 2.54 18.91 21.94
CA THR A 347 3.08 18.00 20.93
C THR A 347 4.45 17.47 21.36
N PRO A 348 4.94 16.37 20.76
CA PRO A 348 6.31 15.89 20.98
C PRO A 348 7.38 16.98 20.84
N ASP A 349 7.33 17.79 19.78
CA ASP A 349 8.31 18.86 19.57
C ASP A 349 8.25 19.94 20.65
N GLU A 350 7.05 20.31 21.09
CA GLU A 350 6.87 21.26 22.18
C GLU A 350 7.43 20.72 23.50
N VAL A 351 7.24 19.43 23.78
CA VAL A 351 7.81 18.75 24.95
C VAL A 351 9.33 18.73 24.87
N HIS A 352 9.91 18.31 23.74
CA HIS A 352 11.36 18.29 23.54
C HIS A 352 11.99 19.67 23.66
N LYS A 353 11.38 20.69 23.06
CA LYS A 353 11.84 22.07 23.15
C LYS A 353 11.78 22.60 24.59
N ALA A 354 10.74 22.28 25.34
CA ALA A 354 10.59 22.71 26.73
C ALA A 354 11.61 22.02 27.66
N ILE A 355 11.81 20.70 27.51
CA ILE A 355 12.83 19.95 28.26
C ILE A 355 14.23 20.50 27.94
N GLY A 356 14.55 20.69 26.65
CA GLY A 356 15.84 21.25 26.22
C GLY A 356 16.12 22.63 26.83
N LYS A 357 15.11 23.51 26.89
CA LYS A 357 15.22 24.81 27.56
C LYS A 357 15.51 24.69 29.05
N LEU A 358 14.91 23.71 29.75
CA LEU A 358 15.18 23.47 31.17
C LEU A 358 16.59 22.89 31.37
N MET A 359 17.01 21.95 30.54
CA MET A 359 18.34 21.33 30.61
C MET A 359 19.47 22.32 30.35
N ALA A 360 19.23 23.35 29.53
CA ALA A 360 20.20 24.42 29.28
C ALA A 360 20.36 25.42 30.45
N LYS A 361 19.51 25.37 31.50
CA LYS A 361 19.61 26.26 32.65
C LYS A 361 20.74 25.84 33.60
N ARG A 362 21.22 26.80 34.41
CA ARG A 362 22.22 26.55 35.46
C ARG A 362 21.68 25.54 36.48
N GLN A 363 22.50 24.53 36.77
CA GLN A 363 22.17 23.49 37.75
C GLN A 363 22.61 23.87 39.17
N PRO A 364 21.91 23.42 40.22
CA PRO A 364 20.65 22.65 40.15
C PRO A 364 19.45 23.51 39.76
N LEU A 365 18.46 22.90 39.12
CA LEU A 365 17.17 23.55 38.85
C LEU A 365 16.47 23.97 40.15
N THR A 366 15.71 25.06 40.10
CA THR A 366 14.79 25.44 41.19
C THR A 366 13.69 24.40 41.35
N SER A 367 13.06 24.30 42.53
CA SER A 367 11.98 23.34 42.77
C SER A 367 10.83 23.44 41.76
N ALA A 368 10.45 24.66 41.36
CA ALA A 368 9.42 24.88 40.34
C ALA A 368 9.84 24.34 38.96
N GLN A 369 11.09 24.58 38.55
CA GLN A 369 11.63 24.06 37.30
C GLN A 369 11.79 22.55 37.31
N GLN A 370 12.13 21.96 38.47
CA GLN A 370 12.19 20.51 38.61
C GLN A 370 10.79 19.88 38.50
N GLN A 371 9.77 20.52 39.06
CA GLN A 371 8.38 20.08 38.91
C GLN A 371 7.90 20.18 37.45
N GLU A 372 8.23 21.28 36.77
CA GLU A 372 7.96 21.45 35.34
C GLU A 372 8.63 20.36 34.49
N LEU A 373 9.92 20.08 34.76
CA LEU A 373 10.65 19.01 34.09
C LEU A 373 9.98 17.65 34.30
N ASN A 374 9.61 17.31 35.53
CA ASN A 374 8.95 16.04 35.84
C ASN A 374 7.60 15.91 35.11
N ALA A 375 6.83 17.00 34.99
CA ALA A 375 5.58 17.01 34.25
C ALA A 375 5.79 16.83 32.74
N LEU A 376 6.80 17.49 32.16
CA LEU A 376 7.17 17.33 30.75
C LEU A 376 7.67 15.91 30.44
N GLU A 377 8.45 15.32 31.35
CA GLU A 377 8.90 13.94 31.25
C GLU A 377 7.73 12.96 31.30
N ALA A 378 6.74 13.18 32.17
CA ALA A 378 5.52 12.39 32.19
C ALA A 378 4.71 12.51 30.88
N GLN A 379 4.63 13.71 30.29
CA GLN A 379 4.03 13.89 28.96
C GLN A 379 4.81 13.16 27.87
N ARG A 380 6.15 13.21 27.87
CA ARG A 380 7.01 12.49 26.93
C ARG A 380 6.78 10.98 26.98
N VAL A 381 6.72 10.42 28.18
CA VAL A 381 6.43 8.99 28.37
C VAL A 381 5.02 8.65 27.86
N ARG A 382 4.02 9.46 28.17
CA ARG A 382 2.64 9.23 27.70
C ARG A 382 2.52 9.28 26.17
N LEU A 383 3.18 10.25 25.53
CA LEU A 383 3.26 10.34 24.07
C LEU A 383 3.87 9.08 23.46
N ALA A 384 4.97 8.58 24.02
CA ALA A 384 5.63 7.37 23.55
C ALA A 384 4.74 6.12 23.75
N THR A 385 4.17 5.93 24.94
CA THR A 385 3.35 4.77 25.27
C THR A 385 2.05 4.73 24.44
N ARG A 386 1.27 5.81 24.44
CA ARG A 386 0.02 5.88 23.65
C ARG A 386 0.30 5.87 22.15
N GLY A 387 1.37 6.52 21.71
CA GLY A 387 1.84 6.44 20.33
C GLY A 387 2.10 5.00 19.91
N ASN A 388 2.81 4.21 20.73
CA ASN A 388 3.07 2.81 20.42
C ASN A 388 1.83 1.91 20.49
N GLU A 389 0.93 2.13 21.45
CA GLU A 389 -0.33 1.39 21.52
C GLU A 389 -1.17 1.60 20.23
N VAL A 390 -1.22 2.84 19.72
CA VAL A 390 -2.04 3.20 18.56
C VAL A 390 -1.36 2.93 17.23
N PHE A 391 -0.07 3.25 17.08
CA PHE A 391 0.65 3.17 15.80
C PHE A 391 1.63 2.00 15.72
N GLY A 392 1.87 1.29 16.82
CA GLY A 392 2.78 0.15 16.85
C GLY A 392 2.38 -0.93 15.85
N ALA A 393 3.35 -1.33 15.04
CA ALA A 393 3.20 -2.31 13.96
C ALA A 393 4.46 -3.16 13.81
N ASP A 394 4.35 -4.31 13.15
CA ASP A 394 5.52 -5.15 12.84
C ASP A 394 6.14 -4.75 11.51
N ILE A 395 5.30 -4.38 10.54
CA ILE A 395 5.71 -3.83 9.25
C ILE A 395 5.02 -2.48 9.04
N ALA A 396 5.79 -1.45 8.72
CA ALA A 396 5.25 -0.14 8.39
C ALA A 396 5.58 0.23 6.95
N LYS A 397 4.67 0.93 6.29
CA LYS A 397 5.02 1.74 5.13
C LYS A 397 5.59 3.06 5.63
N ALA A 398 6.76 3.43 5.12
CA ALA A 398 7.37 4.73 5.41
C ALA A 398 6.43 5.85 4.96
N CYS A 399 6.36 6.91 5.76
CA CYS A 399 5.58 8.08 5.40
C CYS A 399 6.28 8.88 4.29
N HIS A 400 5.49 9.44 3.38
CA HIS A 400 5.92 10.44 2.40
C HIS A 400 7.15 9.97 1.60
N HIS A 401 7.06 8.75 1.08
CA HIS A 401 8.10 8.09 0.27
C HIS A 401 9.49 7.98 0.92
N GLY A 402 9.61 8.23 2.23
CA GLY A 402 10.90 8.36 2.90
C GLY A 402 11.46 9.79 2.90
N SER A 403 10.59 10.79 3.01
CA SER A 403 10.95 12.20 3.24
C SER A 403 11.70 12.42 4.55
N GLN A 404 12.53 13.47 4.59
CA GLN A 404 13.13 13.95 5.84
C GLN A 404 12.11 14.54 6.81
N HIS A 405 10.91 14.90 6.32
CA HIS A 405 9.87 15.56 7.12
C HIS A 405 9.11 14.56 7.98
N ILE A 406 9.84 13.85 8.83
CA ILE A 406 9.36 12.80 9.72
C ILE A 406 9.83 13.06 11.15
N LEU A 407 8.96 12.78 12.10
CA LEU A 407 9.22 12.89 13.52
C LEU A 407 9.81 11.57 14.06
N ASP A 408 10.98 11.65 14.67
CA ASP A 408 11.64 10.49 15.29
C ASP A 408 10.74 9.79 16.34
N ASP A 409 9.92 10.54 17.08
CA ASP A 409 8.97 9.97 18.04
C ASP A 409 7.89 9.13 17.37
N PHE A 410 7.49 9.51 16.16
CA PHE A 410 6.54 8.73 15.39
C PHE A 410 7.17 7.42 14.92
N ILE A 411 8.41 7.45 14.40
CA ILE A 411 9.15 6.23 14.04
C ILE A 411 9.28 5.31 15.26
N ARG A 412 9.68 5.86 16.43
CA ARG A 412 9.75 5.10 17.69
C ARG A 412 8.40 4.53 18.11
N ALA A 413 7.31 5.29 17.93
CA ALA A 413 5.96 4.82 18.21
C ALA A 413 5.57 3.64 17.30
N THR A 414 5.94 3.67 16.01
CA THR A 414 5.65 2.54 15.10
C THR A 414 6.38 1.26 15.50
N ASP A 415 7.61 1.34 16.03
CA ASP A 415 8.43 0.21 16.50
C ASP A 415 8.45 -0.98 15.53
N ALA A 416 8.48 -0.70 14.22
CA ALA A 416 8.43 -1.72 13.18
C ALA A 416 9.76 -2.47 13.05
N VAL A 417 9.73 -3.77 12.76
CA VAL A 417 10.95 -4.55 12.44
C VAL A 417 11.32 -4.44 10.95
N ALA A 418 10.34 -4.08 10.11
CA ALA A 418 10.53 -3.82 8.70
C ALA A 418 9.77 -2.57 8.24
N THR A 419 10.42 -1.73 7.46
CA THR A 419 9.81 -0.55 6.83
C THR A 419 9.93 -0.64 5.32
N VAL A 420 8.82 -0.41 4.60
CA VAL A 420 8.78 -0.36 3.14
C VAL A 420 8.63 1.08 2.67
N LEU A 421 9.60 1.56 1.88
CA LEU A 421 9.65 2.88 1.28
C LEU A 421 9.16 2.76 -0.16
N SER A 422 7.93 3.21 -0.40
CA SER A 422 7.42 3.38 -1.76
C SER A 422 8.03 4.66 -2.32
N SER A 423 9.09 4.50 -3.11
CA SER A 423 9.80 5.57 -3.83
C SER A 423 10.05 5.12 -5.27
N GLY A 424 10.33 6.06 -6.16
CA GLY A 424 10.67 5.71 -7.53
C GLY A 424 11.04 6.91 -8.38
N ASP A 425 11.40 6.62 -9.63
CA ASP A 425 11.99 7.57 -10.56
C ASP A 425 11.11 8.80 -10.85
N ASN A 426 11.78 9.88 -11.26
CA ASN A 426 11.18 11.10 -11.80
C ASN A 426 10.41 11.96 -10.79
N GLU A 427 10.76 11.85 -9.51
CA GLU A 427 10.29 12.75 -8.45
C GLU A 427 11.32 13.85 -8.14
N SER A 428 10.87 14.98 -7.57
CA SER A 428 11.68 16.20 -7.43
C SER A 428 12.43 16.34 -6.10
N HIS A 429 12.26 15.41 -5.16
CA HIS A 429 12.71 15.59 -3.77
C HIS A 429 13.87 14.69 -3.35
N SER A 430 14.31 13.77 -4.21
CA SER A 430 15.32 12.73 -3.94
C SER A 430 14.91 11.79 -2.79
N HIS A 431 13.65 11.38 -2.75
CA HIS A 431 13.17 10.30 -1.90
C HIS A 431 13.69 8.95 -2.40
N PRO A 432 14.11 8.03 -1.50
CA PRO A 432 14.14 8.18 -0.06
C PRO A 432 15.38 8.97 0.40
N ARG A 433 15.21 9.84 1.41
CA ARG A 433 16.26 10.74 1.87
C ARG A 433 17.26 10.02 2.77
N PRO A 434 18.56 10.39 2.74
CA PRO A 434 19.59 9.68 3.50
C PRO A 434 19.40 9.79 5.02
N ASP A 435 18.90 10.92 5.52
CA ASP A 435 18.55 11.12 6.93
C ASP A 435 17.32 10.31 7.34
N ALA A 436 16.28 10.23 6.49
CA ALA A 436 15.12 9.37 6.71
C ALA A 436 15.53 7.89 6.81
N LEU A 437 16.37 7.40 5.88
CA LEU A 437 16.94 6.05 5.93
C LEU A 437 17.70 5.81 7.25
N GLY A 438 18.50 6.80 7.68
CA GLY A 438 19.21 6.77 8.95
C GLY A 438 18.27 6.73 10.16
N ALA A 439 17.20 7.52 10.15
CA ALA A 439 16.20 7.59 11.21
C ALA A 439 15.44 6.27 11.33
N TYR A 440 14.93 5.71 10.22
CA TYR A 440 14.31 4.38 10.21
C TYR A 440 15.31 3.32 10.69
N GLY A 441 16.56 3.35 10.25
CA GLY A 441 17.58 2.39 10.69
C GLY A 441 17.90 2.47 12.18
N LYS A 442 17.82 3.66 12.79
CA LYS A 442 18.17 3.94 14.18
C LYS A 442 17.01 3.74 15.16
N HIS A 443 15.79 4.05 14.73
CA HIS A 443 14.63 4.16 15.61
C HIS A 443 13.60 3.03 15.44
N SER A 444 13.76 2.19 14.42
CA SER A 444 12.95 0.97 14.24
C SER A 444 13.42 -0.17 15.16
N HIS A 445 12.64 -1.24 15.22
CA HIS A 445 12.86 -2.34 16.13
C HIS A 445 14.12 -3.18 15.80
N GLY A 446 14.90 -3.47 16.84
CA GLY A 446 16.03 -4.40 16.80
C GLY A 446 17.34 -3.78 16.30
N ASN A 447 18.42 -4.56 16.36
CA ASN A 447 19.77 -4.07 16.04
C ASN A 447 20.02 -3.87 14.52
N ARG A 448 19.18 -4.48 13.68
CA ARG A 448 19.27 -4.46 12.21
C ARG A 448 17.85 -4.49 11.61
N PRO A 449 17.07 -3.41 11.79
CA PRO A 449 15.75 -3.32 11.17
C PRO A 449 15.88 -3.43 9.64
N LEU A 450 14.85 -3.97 9.01
CA LEU A 450 14.81 -4.12 7.56
C LEU A 450 14.25 -2.84 6.93
N ILE A 451 14.94 -2.33 5.92
CA ILE A 451 14.47 -1.21 5.12
C ILE A 451 14.41 -1.70 3.68
N PHE A 452 13.21 -1.73 3.12
CA PHE A 452 12.97 -2.04 1.71
C PHE A 452 12.60 -0.76 0.98
N SER A 453 13.04 -0.62 -0.27
CA SER A 453 12.60 0.49 -1.14
C SER A 453 12.25 -0.06 -2.51
N THR A 454 11.13 0.38 -3.06
CA THR A 454 10.71 -0.03 -4.40
C THR A 454 11.69 0.41 -5.48
N GLU A 455 12.31 1.58 -5.30
CA GLU A 455 13.36 2.09 -6.16
C GLU A 455 14.69 1.34 -5.98
N LEU A 456 15.15 1.09 -4.75
CA LEU A 456 16.39 0.34 -4.53
C LEU A 456 16.29 -1.11 -5.02
N ALA A 457 15.08 -1.68 -4.98
CA ALA A 457 14.79 -3.00 -5.55
C ALA A 457 14.66 -2.99 -7.09
N ARG A 458 14.65 -1.80 -7.70
CA ARG A 458 14.70 -1.55 -9.13
C ARG A 458 16.08 -0.97 -9.49
N SER A 459 17.08 -1.83 -9.61
CA SER A 459 18.30 -1.48 -10.35
C SER A 459 18.04 -1.72 -11.84
N THR A 460 17.84 -0.65 -12.60
CA THR A 460 17.93 -0.76 -14.06
C THR A 460 19.39 -0.61 -14.47
N LYS A 461 19.84 -1.32 -15.50
CA LYS A 461 21.11 -0.97 -16.16
C LYS A 461 21.06 0.52 -16.52
N GLU A 462 22.16 1.22 -16.33
CA GLU A 462 22.35 2.68 -16.48
C GLU A 462 21.87 3.25 -17.84
N PHE A 463 21.65 2.37 -18.83
CA PHE A 463 20.84 2.66 -20.01
C PHE A 463 19.51 1.91 -19.87
N SER A 464 18.40 2.66 -19.84
CA SER A 464 17.06 2.11 -19.99
C SER A 464 17.03 1.32 -21.31
N THR A 465 17.21 0.00 -21.17
CA THR A 465 17.76 -0.92 -22.18
C THR A 465 19.22 -0.61 -22.58
N PRO A 466 20.15 -1.59 -22.60
CA PRO A 466 21.38 -1.44 -23.39
C PRO A 466 20.99 -0.87 -24.75
N VAL A 467 21.70 0.14 -25.28
CA VAL A 467 21.45 0.69 -26.62
C VAL A 467 21.16 -0.41 -27.67
N PRO A 468 21.78 -1.61 -27.65
CA PRO A 468 21.38 -2.75 -28.48
C PRO A 468 19.93 -3.24 -28.29
N ASP A 469 19.43 -3.36 -27.07
CA ASP A 469 18.05 -3.81 -26.78
C ASP A 469 17.02 -2.71 -27.06
N PHE A 470 17.37 -1.43 -26.92
CA PHE A 470 16.49 -0.30 -27.27
C PHE A 470 16.40 -0.13 -28.78
N VAL A 471 17.53 -0.23 -29.49
CA VAL A 471 17.57 -0.29 -30.96
C VAL A 471 16.82 -1.52 -31.44
N ALA A 472 17.01 -2.70 -30.85
CA ALA A 472 16.23 -3.89 -31.18
C ALA A 472 14.73 -3.73 -30.89
N LEU A 473 14.36 -3.01 -29.81
CA LEU A 473 12.94 -2.70 -29.52
C LEU A 473 12.37 -1.69 -30.54
N LEU A 474 13.14 -0.67 -30.94
CA LEU A 474 12.73 0.27 -31.99
C LEU A 474 12.68 -0.40 -33.36
N GLU A 475 13.57 -1.35 -33.65
CA GLU A 475 13.52 -2.21 -34.82
C GLU A 475 12.32 -3.15 -34.76
N GLU A 476 11.99 -3.74 -33.61
CA GLU A 476 10.76 -4.52 -33.40
C GLU A 476 9.53 -3.63 -33.63
N ILE A 477 9.48 -2.43 -33.07
CA ILE A 477 8.37 -1.48 -33.25
C ILE A 477 8.26 -1.02 -34.71
N GLY A 478 9.38 -0.66 -35.35
CA GLY A 478 9.42 -0.29 -36.77
C GLY A 478 9.05 -1.46 -37.68
N ALA A 479 9.45 -2.68 -37.33
CA ALA A 479 9.03 -3.90 -38.02
C ALA A 479 7.54 -4.16 -37.84
N VAL A 480 6.96 -3.90 -36.66
CA VAL A 480 5.50 -3.99 -36.42
C VAL A 480 4.73 -3.06 -37.36
N ASP A 481 5.24 -1.86 -37.64
CA ASP A 481 4.62 -0.94 -38.60
C ASP A 481 4.72 -1.41 -40.05
N ALA A 482 5.68 -2.27 -40.36
CA ALA A 482 5.82 -2.92 -41.66
C ALA A 482 4.93 -4.18 -41.82
N ILE A 483 4.37 -4.73 -40.73
CA ILE A 483 3.47 -5.89 -40.79
C ILE A 483 2.12 -5.45 -41.37
N THR A 484 1.80 -5.93 -42.57
CA THR A 484 0.53 -5.64 -43.26
C THR A 484 -0.61 -6.54 -42.80
N ASP A 485 -0.30 -7.75 -42.33
CA ASP A 485 -1.29 -8.65 -41.76
C ASP A 485 -1.75 -8.15 -40.38
N THR A 486 -3.06 -7.96 -40.23
CA THR A 486 -3.63 -7.37 -39.01
C THR A 486 -3.49 -8.29 -37.80
N ALA A 487 -3.55 -9.61 -37.99
CA ALA A 487 -3.47 -10.56 -36.88
C ALA A 487 -2.02 -10.70 -36.38
N GLU A 488 -1.06 -10.77 -37.29
CA GLU A 488 0.36 -10.82 -36.99
C GLU A 488 0.83 -9.51 -36.32
N ARG A 489 0.40 -8.36 -36.84
CA ARG A 489 0.71 -7.04 -36.24
C ARG A 489 0.18 -6.96 -34.81
N ARG A 490 -1.05 -7.41 -34.59
CA ARG A 490 -1.67 -7.45 -33.25
C ARG A 490 -0.94 -8.40 -32.30
N ALA A 491 -0.46 -9.55 -32.79
CA ALA A 491 0.33 -10.49 -32.01
C ALA A 491 1.68 -9.88 -31.58
N ALA A 492 2.35 -9.16 -32.48
CA ALA A 492 3.62 -8.49 -32.21
C ALA A 492 3.48 -7.36 -31.18
N ILE A 493 2.48 -6.48 -31.32
CA ILE A 493 2.16 -5.44 -30.32
C ILE A 493 1.91 -6.06 -28.95
N LYS A 494 1.09 -7.12 -28.90
CA LYS A 494 0.77 -7.84 -27.65
C LYS A 494 2.02 -8.45 -26.98
N ALA A 495 2.99 -8.91 -27.76
CA ALA A 495 4.25 -9.44 -27.24
C ALA A 495 5.11 -8.33 -26.59
N ILE A 496 5.25 -7.18 -27.26
CA ILE A 496 5.97 -6.01 -26.75
C ILE A 496 5.32 -5.50 -25.46
N GLU A 497 4.00 -5.35 -25.45
CA GLU A 497 3.23 -4.95 -24.29
C GLU A 497 3.39 -5.93 -23.11
N ALA A 498 3.43 -7.24 -23.36
CA ALA A 498 3.65 -8.26 -22.33
C ALA A 498 5.07 -8.22 -21.74
N ARG A 499 6.07 -7.77 -22.51
CA ARG A 499 7.44 -7.52 -22.01
C ARG A 499 7.47 -6.28 -21.13
N LYS A 500 6.85 -5.19 -21.59
CA LYS A 500 6.70 -3.95 -20.82
C LYS A 500 6.05 -4.20 -19.46
N ASP A 501 4.93 -4.90 -19.41
CA ASP A 501 4.26 -5.18 -18.13
C ASP A 501 5.14 -5.97 -17.19
N ARG A 502 5.84 -7.00 -17.66
CA ARG A 502 6.71 -7.80 -16.78
C ARG A 502 7.84 -7.00 -16.15
N ASN A 503 8.35 -5.97 -16.84
CA ASN A 503 9.40 -5.13 -16.28
C ASN A 503 8.88 -4.24 -15.15
N VAL A 504 7.70 -3.65 -15.31
CA VAL A 504 7.10 -2.74 -14.32
C VAL A 504 6.33 -3.48 -13.21
N ALA A 505 5.77 -4.64 -13.51
CA ALA A 505 4.93 -5.41 -12.58
C ALA A 505 5.71 -6.29 -11.60
N VAL A 506 7.02 -6.49 -11.80
CA VAL A 506 7.76 -7.50 -11.04
C VAL A 506 9.13 -7.04 -10.53
N TYR A 507 9.79 -6.08 -11.18
CA TYR A 507 11.00 -5.47 -10.64
C TYR A 507 10.63 -4.22 -9.85
N GLY A 508 11.34 -3.96 -8.75
CA GLY A 508 10.98 -2.92 -7.78
C GLY A 508 9.87 -3.29 -6.78
N MET A 509 8.96 -4.20 -7.12
CA MET A 509 7.88 -4.59 -6.20
C MET A 509 8.43 -5.26 -4.91
N ILE A 510 7.96 -4.78 -3.76
CA ILE A 510 8.18 -5.40 -2.45
C ILE A 510 6.89 -6.11 -2.05
N THR A 511 6.96 -7.41 -1.77
CA THR A 511 5.79 -8.20 -1.37
C THR A 511 5.92 -8.71 0.05
N VAL A 512 4.87 -8.54 0.84
CA VAL A 512 4.68 -9.13 2.16
C VAL A 512 3.63 -10.24 2.04
N ARG A 513 3.96 -11.42 2.55
CA ARG A 513 3.11 -12.62 2.52
C ARG A 513 2.98 -13.14 3.93
N ALA A 514 1.77 -13.41 4.38
CA ALA A 514 1.53 -13.91 5.73
C ALA A 514 0.58 -15.10 5.74
N LEU A 515 0.90 -16.12 6.53
CA LEU A 515 0.06 -17.28 6.79
C LEU A 515 0.26 -17.73 8.24
N GLY A 516 -0.71 -17.43 9.11
CA GLY A 516 -0.54 -17.54 10.57
C GLY A 516 0.67 -16.72 11.04
N ASP A 517 1.52 -17.32 11.87
CA ASP A 517 2.71 -16.65 12.44
C ASP A 517 3.93 -16.60 11.49
N LYS A 518 3.79 -17.05 10.24
CA LYS A 518 4.86 -17.00 9.22
C LYS A 518 4.65 -15.80 8.31
N VAL A 519 5.65 -14.92 8.27
CA VAL A 519 5.63 -13.74 7.41
C VAL A 519 6.88 -13.73 6.54
N VAL A 520 6.70 -13.52 5.24
CA VAL A 520 7.78 -13.39 4.27
C VAL A 520 7.72 -12.01 3.64
N ILE A 521 8.84 -11.30 3.66
CA ILE A 521 9.02 -10.08 2.87
C ILE A 521 10.03 -10.39 1.78
N ALA A 522 9.69 -10.11 0.53
CA ALA A 522 10.53 -10.47 -0.61
C ALA A 522 10.54 -9.40 -1.70
N GLN A 523 11.63 -9.36 -2.44
CA GLN A 523 11.81 -8.59 -3.67
C GLN A 523 12.42 -9.48 -4.74
N LYS A 524 12.04 -9.27 -6.00
CA LYS A 524 12.55 -10.10 -7.09
C LYS A 524 13.97 -9.65 -7.45
N LEU A 525 14.86 -10.61 -7.65
CA LEU A 525 16.19 -10.36 -8.20
C LEU A 525 16.05 -10.02 -9.70
N GLU A 526 16.62 -8.91 -10.13
CA GLU A 526 16.72 -8.55 -11.55
C GLU A 526 17.33 -9.66 -12.40
N LYS A 527 18.51 -10.11 -11.96
CA LYS A 527 19.18 -11.27 -12.52
C LYS A 527 19.04 -12.42 -11.53
N PRO A 528 18.16 -13.40 -11.80
CA PRO A 528 18.06 -14.57 -10.96
C PRO A 528 19.41 -15.32 -10.97
N ARG A 529 19.81 -15.89 -9.83
CA ARG A 529 21.04 -16.70 -9.76
C ARG A 529 20.88 -18.01 -10.54
N LYS A 530 19.64 -18.54 -10.52
CA LYS A 530 19.12 -19.68 -11.28
C LYS A 530 17.59 -19.64 -11.17
N ASP A 531 16.88 -20.46 -11.94
CA ASP A 531 15.41 -20.47 -11.92
C ASP A 531 14.81 -20.83 -10.56
N SER A 532 15.53 -21.62 -9.76
CA SER A 532 15.16 -21.94 -8.39
C SER A 532 15.53 -20.86 -7.36
N GLN A 533 16.04 -19.71 -7.79
CA GLN A 533 16.51 -18.63 -6.90
C GLN A 533 16.31 -17.25 -7.55
N LYS A 534 15.03 -16.84 -7.62
CA LYS A 534 14.57 -15.58 -8.22
C LYS A 534 14.26 -14.45 -7.23
N TRP A 535 14.26 -14.73 -5.92
CA TRP A 535 13.81 -13.78 -4.88
C TRP A 535 14.91 -13.57 -3.84
N ASP A 536 15.12 -12.32 -3.44
CA ASP A 536 15.72 -12.03 -2.13
C ASP A 536 14.57 -11.91 -1.14
N TRP A 537 14.66 -12.64 -0.03
CA TRP A 537 13.56 -12.77 0.91
C TRP A 537 14.06 -12.89 2.35
N TYR A 538 13.17 -12.48 3.24
CA TYR A 538 13.36 -12.44 4.69
C TYR A 538 12.13 -13.04 5.34
N GLU A 539 12.34 -13.88 6.34
CA GLU A 539 11.27 -14.46 7.16
C GLU A 539 11.22 -13.75 8.50
N LEU A 540 10.02 -13.37 8.91
CA LEU A 540 9.72 -12.96 10.27
C LEU A 540 8.89 -14.06 10.93
N ARG A 541 9.19 -14.33 12.20
CA ARG A 541 8.43 -15.26 13.04
C ARG A 541 7.95 -14.55 14.28
N PHE A 542 6.72 -14.84 14.67
CA PHE A 542 6.19 -14.34 15.93
C PHE A 542 6.91 -15.02 17.10
N ASP A 543 7.44 -14.22 18.03
CA ASP A 543 8.00 -14.69 19.29
C ASP A 543 6.98 -14.39 20.41
N ALA A 544 6.36 -15.43 20.94
CA ALA A 544 5.33 -15.30 21.97
C ALA A 544 5.87 -14.75 23.30
N GLY A 545 7.17 -14.92 23.59
CA GLY A 545 7.80 -14.36 24.78
C GLY A 545 8.05 -12.85 24.67
N ALA A 546 8.40 -12.39 23.47
CA ALA A 546 8.59 -10.97 23.17
C ALA A 546 7.29 -10.24 22.75
N GLY A 547 6.23 -10.99 22.43
CA GLY A 547 4.94 -10.46 21.97
C GLY A 547 5.03 -9.70 20.64
N ARG A 548 5.95 -10.09 19.75
CA ARG A 548 6.23 -9.38 18.48
C ARG A 548 6.91 -10.27 17.45
N TYR A 549 6.94 -9.82 16.20
CA TYR A 549 7.71 -10.48 15.16
C TYR A 549 9.20 -10.16 15.24
N LEU A 550 10.02 -11.21 15.10
CA LEU A 550 11.47 -11.10 15.01
C LEU A 550 11.96 -11.63 13.66
N ARG A 551 13.04 -11.02 13.16
CA ARG A 551 13.72 -11.51 11.96
C ARG A 551 14.33 -12.89 12.23
N TYR A 552 13.90 -13.88 11.45
CA TYR A 552 14.51 -15.20 11.48
C TYR A 552 15.88 -15.18 10.78
N THR A 553 16.92 -15.63 11.48
CA THR A 553 18.31 -15.64 10.99
C THR A 553 18.89 -17.05 10.81
N GLY A 554 18.04 -18.09 10.94
CA GLY A 554 18.44 -19.48 10.67
C GLY A 554 18.99 -19.65 9.24
N ARG A 555 19.96 -20.57 9.07
CA ARG A 555 20.81 -20.71 7.87
C ARG A 555 20.01 -20.58 6.56
N LYS A 556 20.29 -19.50 5.82
CA LYS A 556 20.03 -19.40 4.38
C LYS A 556 20.78 -20.58 3.72
N HIS A 557 20.05 -21.56 3.19
CA HIS A 557 20.63 -22.62 2.35
C HIS A 557 20.85 -22.11 0.93
#